data_AF-A0A974WM90-F1
#
_entry.id   AF-A0A974WM90-F1
#
_cell.length_a   1.000
_cell.length_b   1.000
_cell.length_c   1.000
_cell.angle_alpha   90.00
_cell.angle_beta   90.00
_cell.angle_gamma   90.00
#
_symmetry.space_group_name_H-M   'P 1'
#
loop_
_entity.id
_entity.type
_entity.pdbx_description
1 polymer ?
#
loop_
_entity_poly.entity_id
_entity_poly.type
_entity_poly.pdbx_seq_one_letter_code
_entity_poly.pdbx_strand_id
1 'polypeptide(L)'
;MKKRDKFAIVMLTIFTLGFCWLHWKIQANKYKKLASIDKEDIKLPSVIKIDNLISLLGNKDNIKGSRSTISNLIIEINNKDNVNVDEIKQLKYVSGVMISSQKITLIVGDYASKISNELIKKLK
;
A
#
# COMPACT_ATOMS: atom_id res chain seq x y z
N MET A 1 -6.51 21.49 -22.87
CA MET A 1 -6.60 20.43 -23.90
C MET A 1 -6.53 21.04 -25.28
N LYS A 2 -5.58 20.60 -26.09
CA LYS A 2 -5.48 21.02 -27.49
C LYS A 2 -6.51 20.25 -28.33
N LYS A 3 -6.88 20.78 -29.51
CA LYS A 3 -7.87 20.13 -30.41
C LYS A 3 -7.47 18.68 -30.79
N ARG A 4 -6.16 18.42 -30.89
CA ARG A 4 -5.58 17.11 -31.16
C ARG A 4 -5.91 16.08 -30.08
N ASP A 5 -5.88 16.49 -28.81
CA ASP A 5 -6.17 15.60 -27.68
C ASP A 5 -7.65 15.17 -27.70
N LYS A 6 -8.56 16.09 -28.04
CA LYS A 6 -9.99 15.78 -28.19
C LYS A 6 -10.23 14.77 -29.31
N PHE A 7 -9.56 14.93 -30.45
CA PHE A 7 -9.69 14.00 -31.57
C PHE A 7 -9.17 12.60 -31.22
N ALA A 8 -8.00 12.51 -30.57
CA ALA A 8 -7.44 11.24 -30.13
C ALA A 8 -8.37 10.51 -29.13
N ILE A 9 -8.99 11.23 -28.20
CA ILE A 9 -9.95 10.66 -27.24
C ILE A 9 -11.22 10.15 -27.95
N VAL A 10 -11.75 10.88 -28.93
CA VAL A 10 -12.92 10.44 -29.71
C VAL A 10 -12.60 9.18 -30.50
N MET A 11 -11.45 9.15 -31.20
CA MET A 11 -10.99 7.98 -31.94
C MET A 11 -10.82 6.77 -31.01
N LEU A 12 -10.13 6.95 -29.88
CA LEU A 12 -9.95 5.92 -28.86
C LEU A 12 -11.29 5.40 -28.32
N THR A 13 -12.25 6.29 -28.07
CA THR A 13 -13.57 5.93 -27.53
C THR A 13 -14.36 5.09 -28.53
N ILE A 14 -14.25 5.36 -29.83
CA ILE A 14 -14.89 4.56 -30.89
C ILE A 14 -14.24 3.18 -30.99
N PHE A 15 -12.90 3.11 -31.05
CA PHE A 15 -12.18 1.82 -31.14
C PHE A 15 -12.33 0.94 -29.91
N THR A 16 -12.47 1.54 -28.72
CA THR A 16 -12.62 0.80 -27.46
C THR A 16 -14.08 0.65 -27.02
N LEU A 17 -15.06 1.05 -27.86
CA LEU A 17 -16.50 1.04 -27.53
C LEU A 17 -16.83 1.67 -26.16
N GLY A 18 -16.04 2.64 -25.72
CA GLY A 18 -16.17 3.24 -24.39
C GLY A 18 -15.78 2.36 -23.20
N PHE A 19 -15.25 1.14 -23.41
CA PHE A 19 -14.80 0.25 -22.32
C PHE A 19 -13.70 0.89 -21.46
N CYS A 20 -12.84 1.73 -22.02
CA CYS A 20 -11.84 2.49 -21.24
C CYS A 20 -12.50 3.35 -20.15
N TRP A 21 -13.61 4.01 -20.47
CA TRP A 21 -14.34 4.84 -19.51
C TRP A 21 -15.01 4.00 -18.42
N LEU A 22 -15.55 2.83 -18.80
CA LEU A 22 -16.14 1.89 -17.84
C LEU A 22 -15.08 1.36 -16.87
N HIS A 23 -13.93 0.93 -17.38
CA HIS A 23 -12.82 0.44 -16.56
C HIS A 23 -12.32 1.52 -15.58
N TRP A 24 -12.09 2.74 -16.07
CA TRP A 24 -11.68 3.86 -15.22
C TRP A 24 -12.73 4.26 -14.19
N LYS A 25 -14.03 4.20 -14.53
CA LYS A 25 -15.12 4.47 -13.59
C LYS A 25 -15.18 3.41 -12.48
N ILE A 26 -15.10 2.13 -12.83
CA ILE A 26 -15.08 1.03 -11.86
C ILE A 26 -13.89 1.17 -10.92
N GLN A 27 -12.71 1.45 -11.49
CA GLN A 27 -11.48 1.59 -10.73
C GLN A 27 -11.51 2.82 -9.80
N ALA A 28 -11.99 3.97 -10.29
CA ALA A 28 -12.17 5.18 -9.47
C ALA A 28 -13.17 4.96 -8.33
N ASN A 29 -14.25 4.22 -8.56
CA ASN A 29 -15.24 3.90 -7.52
C ASN A 29 -14.66 2.98 -6.44
N LYS A 30 -13.78 2.02 -6.81
CA LYS A 30 -13.07 1.18 -5.83
C LYS A 30 -12.15 2.03 -4.93
N TYR A 31 -11.36 2.93 -5.52
CA TYR A 31 -10.49 3.82 -4.74
C TYR A 31 -11.27 4.75 -3.82
N LYS A 32 -12.40 5.31 -4.29
CA LYS A 32 -13.28 6.12 -3.43
C LYS A 32 -13.85 5.30 -2.28
N LYS A 33 -14.36 4.10 -2.55
CA LYS A 33 -14.90 3.23 -1.50
C LYS A 33 -13.85 2.88 -0.44
N LEU A 34 -12.62 2.54 -0.85
CA LEU A 34 -11.50 2.26 0.05
C LEU A 34 -11.05 3.50 0.84
N ALA A 35 -11.18 4.69 0.27
CA ALA A 35 -10.92 5.94 0.96
C ALA A 35 -12.03 6.31 1.97
N SER A 36 -13.27 5.85 1.74
CA SER A 36 -14.45 6.13 2.58
C SER A 36 -14.73 5.05 3.64
N ILE A 37 -14.18 3.84 3.50
CA ILE A 37 -14.32 2.79 4.52
C ILE A 37 -13.47 3.21 5.73
N ASP A 38 -14.11 3.27 6.91
CA ASP A 38 -13.40 3.42 8.17
C ASP A 38 -12.41 2.25 8.33
N LYS A 39 -11.13 2.62 8.40
CA LYS A 39 -9.97 1.72 8.35
C LYS A 39 -9.88 0.72 9.51
N GLU A 40 -10.79 0.81 10.47
CA GLU A 40 -10.88 -0.06 11.64
C GLU A 40 -11.63 -1.39 11.35
N ASP A 41 -12.59 -1.38 10.42
CA ASP A 41 -13.51 -2.51 10.17
C ASP A 41 -12.93 -3.66 9.31
N ILE A 42 -11.79 -3.42 8.65
CA ILE A 42 -11.14 -4.45 7.84
C ILE A 42 -10.57 -5.51 8.77
N LYS A 43 -11.15 -6.71 8.87
CA LYS A 43 -10.59 -7.78 9.71
C LYS A 43 -9.22 -8.19 9.17
N LEU A 44 -8.19 -8.17 10.04
CA LEU A 44 -6.86 -8.62 9.66
C LEU A 44 -6.90 -10.14 9.46
N PRO A 45 -6.49 -10.68 8.30
CA PRO A 45 -6.35 -12.11 8.16
C PRO A 45 -5.27 -12.62 9.13
N SER A 46 -5.55 -13.73 9.81
CA SER A 46 -4.70 -14.38 10.83
C SER A 46 -3.31 -14.78 10.33
N VAL A 47 -3.08 -14.67 9.02
CA VAL A 47 -1.80 -14.88 8.33
C VAL A 47 -0.80 -13.74 8.60
N ILE A 48 -1.30 -12.54 8.95
CA ILE A 48 -0.46 -11.36 9.18
C ILE A 48 -0.01 -11.36 10.64
N LYS A 49 1.22 -11.84 10.87
CA LYS A 49 1.88 -11.80 12.18
C LYS A 49 2.71 -10.53 12.29
N ILE A 50 2.22 -9.56 13.06
CA ILE A 50 2.91 -8.28 13.23
C ILE A 50 4.20 -8.40 14.03
N ASP A 51 4.27 -9.35 14.98
CA ASP A 51 5.51 -9.61 15.72
C ASP A 51 6.66 -10.04 14.81
N ASN A 52 6.38 -10.90 13.83
CA ASN A 52 7.36 -11.28 12.81
C ASN A 52 7.74 -10.08 11.93
N LEU A 53 6.78 -9.21 11.59
CA LEU A 53 7.10 -8.01 10.82
C LEU A 53 8.04 -7.07 11.59
N ILE A 54 7.84 -6.90 12.91
CA ILE A 54 8.68 -6.06 13.76
C ILE A 54 10.10 -6.63 13.87
N SER A 55 10.24 -7.95 14.02
CA SER A 55 11.57 -8.58 14.08
C SER A 55 12.34 -8.39 12.78
N LEU A 56 11.65 -8.50 11.63
CA LEU A 56 12.25 -8.32 10.31
C LEU A 56 12.68 -6.88 10.00
N LEU A 57 12.07 -5.90 10.67
CA LEU A 57 12.39 -4.47 10.52
C LEU A 57 13.55 -4.01 11.43
N GLY A 58 14.20 -4.93 12.13
CA GLY A 58 15.32 -4.62 13.04
C GLY A 58 14.86 -4.30 14.46
N ASN A 59 13.75 -4.91 14.92
CA ASN A 59 13.13 -4.73 16.23
C ASN A 59 12.53 -3.32 16.46
N LYS A 60 11.94 -3.12 17.65
CA LYS A 60 11.24 -1.87 18.01
C LYS A 60 12.16 -0.66 17.97
N ASP A 61 13.43 -0.82 18.34
CA ASP A 61 14.40 0.28 18.43
C ASP A 61 14.76 0.89 17.08
N ASN A 62 14.61 0.14 15.98
CA ASN A 62 14.92 0.62 14.64
C ASN A 62 13.75 1.36 13.99
N ILE A 63 12.54 1.26 14.55
CA ILE A 63 11.31 1.82 13.97
C ILE A 63 11.02 3.18 14.60
N LYS A 64 11.14 4.25 13.82
CA LYS A 64 10.87 5.63 14.26
C LYS A 64 9.39 6.00 14.15
N GLY A 65 8.71 5.44 13.16
CA GLY A 65 7.31 5.76 12.90
C GLY A 65 6.69 4.87 11.83
N SER A 66 5.36 4.83 11.80
CA SER A 66 4.59 4.12 10.79
C SER A 66 3.48 5.00 10.26
N ARG A 67 3.34 5.04 8.93
CA ARG A 67 2.30 5.74 8.20
C ARG A 67 1.68 4.80 7.17
N SER A 68 0.37 4.80 7.06
CA SER A 68 -0.34 4.07 6.01
C SER A 68 -0.95 5.01 4.96
N THR A 69 -0.85 4.60 3.70
CA THR A 69 -1.68 5.11 2.59
C THR A 69 -2.79 4.08 2.29
N ILE A 70 -3.48 4.19 1.15
CA ILE A 70 -4.56 3.28 0.74
C ILE A 70 -4.06 1.83 0.64
N SER A 71 -2.92 1.61 -0.04
CA SER A 71 -2.38 0.27 -0.32
C SER A 71 -0.97 0.03 0.25
N ASN A 72 -0.34 1.10 0.72
CA ASN A 72 1.08 1.12 1.04
C ASN A 72 1.27 1.44 2.52
N LEU A 73 2.12 0.64 3.18
CA LEU A 73 2.57 0.85 4.53
C LEU A 73 4.00 1.41 4.49
N ILE A 74 4.18 2.62 5.00
CA ILE A 74 5.43 3.36 5.03
C ILE A 74 5.94 3.33 6.47
N ILE A 75 7.08 2.70 6.68
CA ILE A 75 7.76 2.63 7.97
C ILE A 75 9.01 3.48 7.89
N GLU A 76 9.18 4.39 8.83
CA GLU A 76 10.40 5.17 8.99
C GLU A 76 11.37 4.38 9.86
N ILE A 77 12.57 4.17 9.35
CA ILE A 77 13.62 3.36 9.98
C ILE A 77 14.87 4.19 10.23
N ASN A 78 15.61 3.83 11.27
CA ASN A 78 16.85 4.53 11.62
C ASN A 78 18.07 3.95 10.87
N ASN A 79 18.15 2.62 10.77
CA ASN A 79 19.21 1.92 10.06
C ASN A 79 18.63 0.87 9.10
N LYS A 80 19.05 0.95 7.82
CA LYS A 80 18.64 0.03 6.75
C LYS A 80 19.30 -1.35 6.88
N ASP A 81 20.51 -1.43 7.44
CA ASP A 81 21.28 -2.68 7.47
C ASP A 81 20.70 -3.72 8.43
N ASN A 82 19.92 -3.27 9.42
CA ASN A 82 19.21 -4.14 10.36
C ASN A 82 17.89 -4.70 9.82
N VAL A 83 17.56 -4.43 8.55
CA VAL A 83 16.29 -4.85 7.94
C VAL A 83 16.51 -6.03 7.03
N ASN A 84 15.82 -7.13 7.31
CA ASN A 84 15.87 -8.32 6.48
C ASN A 84 14.88 -8.25 5.30
N VAL A 85 15.33 -7.64 4.21
CA VAL A 85 14.53 -7.36 3.01
C VAL A 85 14.04 -8.63 2.32
N ASP A 86 14.87 -9.66 2.27
CA ASP A 86 14.57 -10.87 1.51
C ASP A 86 13.48 -11.70 2.19
N GLU A 87 13.50 -11.77 3.52
CA GLU A 87 12.42 -12.38 4.30
C GLU A 87 11.11 -11.58 4.21
N ILE A 88 11.19 -10.24 4.17
CA ILE A 88 9.99 -9.41 4.00
C ILE A 88 9.34 -9.64 2.64
N LYS A 89 10.11 -9.85 1.57
CA LYS A 89 9.58 -10.17 0.23
C LYS A 89 8.92 -11.55 0.17
N GLN A 90 9.34 -12.49 1.01
CA GLN A 90 8.77 -13.84 1.07
C GLN A 90 7.43 -13.91 1.83
N LEU A 91 7.04 -12.83 2.51
CA LEU A 91 5.75 -12.75 3.18
C LEU A 91 4.61 -12.77 2.15
N LYS A 92 3.72 -13.76 2.25
CA LYS A 92 2.59 -13.96 1.32
C LYS A 92 1.66 -12.76 1.15
N TYR A 93 1.65 -11.85 2.12
CA TYR A 93 0.79 -10.65 2.11
C TYR A 93 1.51 -9.39 1.60
N VAL A 94 2.80 -9.48 1.26
CA VAL A 94 3.59 -8.38 0.71
C VAL A 94 3.65 -8.56 -0.80
N SER A 95 3.02 -7.65 -1.54
CA SER A 95 3.07 -7.65 -3.00
C SER A 95 4.33 -6.99 -3.55
N GLY A 96 5.01 -6.18 -2.73
CA GLY A 96 6.22 -5.47 -3.13
C GLY A 96 6.85 -4.69 -1.98
N VAL A 97 8.16 -4.47 -2.08
CA VAL A 97 8.97 -3.77 -1.08
C VAL A 97 9.80 -2.72 -1.78
N MET A 98 9.73 -1.48 -1.31
CA MET A 98 10.57 -0.38 -1.75
C MET A 98 11.37 0.15 -0.57
N ILE A 99 12.69 0.23 -0.72
CA ILE A 99 13.59 0.65 0.35
C ILE A 99 14.29 1.92 -0.04
N SER A 100 14.30 2.86 0.88
CA SER A 100 15.08 4.07 0.85
C SER A 100 15.96 4.12 2.10
N SER A 101 16.91 5.05 2.17
CA SER A 101 17.89 5.09 3.27
C SER A 101 17.27 5.29 4.65
N GLN A 102 16.10 5.91 4.73
CA GLN A 102 15.42 6.26 6.00
C GLN A 102 13.99 5.71 6.10
N LYS A 103 13.51 5.00 5.07
CA LYS A 103 12.13 4.51 5.03
C LYS A 103 11.99 3.25 4.21
N ILE A 104 11.06 2.41 4.61
CA ILE A 104 10.64 1.21 3.91
C ILE A 104 9.17 1.34 3.57
N THR A 105 8.82 1.11 2.31
CA THR A 105 7.44 1.07 1.85
C THR A 105 7.08 -0.35 1.45
N LEU A 106 6.10 -0.91 2.15
CA LEU A 106 5.54 -2.23 1.89
C LEU A 106 4.20 -2.08 1.17
N ILE A 107 4.03 -2.81 0.08
CA ILE A 107 2.77 -2.86 -0.67
C ILE A 107 1.96 -4.02 -0.11
N VAL A 108 0.95 -3.71 0.71
CA VAL A 108 0.14 -4.69 1.47
C VAL A 108 -1.36 -4.58 1.16
N GLY A 109 -1.72 -3.70 0.21
CA GLY A 109 -3.10 -3.51 -0.23
C GLY A 109 -3.97 -2.88 0.85
N ASP A 110 -5.25 -3.22 0.82
CA ASP A 110 -6.30 -2.60 1.65
C ASP A 110 -6.04 -2.74 3.17
N TYR A 111 -5.15 -3.65 3.58
CA TYR A 111 -4.77 -3.88 4.97
C TYR A 111 -3.74 -2.88 5.52
N ALA A 112 -3.15 -2.02 4.68
CA ALA A 112 -2.07 -1.11 5.06
C ALA A 112 -2.41 -0.27 6.29
N SER A 113 -3.63 0.26 6.37
CA SER A 113 -4.02 1.11 7.47
C SER A 113 -4.12 0.39 8.80
N LYS A 114 -4.59 -0.85 8.79
CA LYS A 114 -4.76 -1.61 10.02
C LYS A 114 -3.44 -2.17 10.53
N ILE A 115 -2.57 -2.64 9.63
CA ILE A 115 -1.21 -3.05 9.99
C ILE A 115 -0.48 -1.88 10.64
N SER A 116 -0.58 -0.65 10.09
CA SER A 116 0.04 0.53 10.71
C SER A 116 -0.51 0.81 12.11
N ASN A 117 -1.83 0.73 12.29
CA ASN A 117 -2.45 0.97 13.61
C ASN A 117 -2.00 -0.08 14.64
N GLU A 118 -1.96 -1.35 14.27
CA GLU A 118 -1.50 -2.40 15.17
C GLU A 118 0.02 -2.32 15.43
N LEU A 119 0.81 -1.90 14.45
CA LEU A 119 2.24 -1.64 14.63
C LEU A 119 2.47 -0.50 15.64
N ILE A 120 1.72 0.60 15.52
CA ILE A 120 1.75 1.71 16.50
C ILE A 120 1.31 1.25 17.89
N LYS A 121 0.27 0.40 17.99
CA LYS A 121 -0.18 -0.16 19.28
C LYS A 121 0.89 -1.02 19.95
N LYS A 122 1.70 -1.77 19.18
CA LYS A 122 2.78 -2.63 19.72
C LYS A 122 4.07 -1.85 20.01
N LEU A 123 4.25 -0.66 19.43
CA LEU A 123 5.40 0.21 19.66
C LEU A 123 5.22 1.12 20.89
N LYS A 124 3.97 1.39 21.30
CA LYS A 124 3.64 1.89 22.64
C LYS A 124 3.90 0.81 23.69
#